data_AF-A0A1K0GBV2-F1
#
_entry.id   AF-A0A1K0GBV2-F1
#
_cell.length_a   1.000
_cell.length_b   1.000
_cell.length_c   1.000
_cell.angle_alpha   90.00
_cell.angle_beta   90.00
_cell.angle_gamma   90.00
#
_symmetry.space_group_name_H-M   'P 1'
#
loop_
_entity.id
_entity.type
_entity.pdbx_description
1 polymer ?
#
loop_
_entity_poly.entity_id
_entity_poly.type
_entity_poly.pdbx_seq_one_letter_code
_entity_poly.pdbx_strand_id
1 'polypeptide(L)'
;MTIDSRRPGIIRALRGLLVATAAATVGVELLNLWYAPEHGFGLAVRTGWALLRTVGWLILIWHVGRGRAAARPLGLILAVTTVFAVGRLVVPRTGVPPLPGVLGFVALTALCVAVVVLLYRHPAVRAHLVRHPNKLAVTRAGFEWREAVPKRPPVAAWALTARVAAFTYSPLMLVPALISVSELGSRPQWLFAVGFWFVAGVAASYAVLLSTFFLLRGKRWAPKLLVWVTLGVLAVDLPLCRLLLGWDGVIRDGVPLLAAALLVLYSLRRVARTPAPVAAAA
;
A
#
# COMPACT_ATOMS: atom_id res chain seq x y z
N MET A 1 23.25 -31.02 11.01
CA MET A 1 22.03 -30.22 10.72
C MET A 1 22.16 -28.88 11.45
N THR A 2 22.76 -27.87 10.81
CA THR A 2 23.04 -26.57 11.45
C THR A 2 21.75 -25.74 11.55
N ILE A 3 21.23 -25.61 12.77
CA ILE A 3 20.16 -24.65 13.08
C ILE A 3 20.78 -23.26 12.96
N ASP A 4 20.56 -22.63 11.80
CA ASP A 4 21.00 -21.29 11.45
C ASP A 4 20.33 -20.26 12.40
N SER A 5 21.01 -20.01 13.52
CA SER A 5 20.64 -19.12 14.62
C SER A 5 20.75 -17.62 14.27
N ARG A 6 21.16 -17.26 13.03
CA ARG A 6 21.18 -15.87 12.53
C ARG A 6 19.82 -15.36 12.05
N ARG A 7 18.84 -16.26 11.85
CA ARG A 7 17.51 -15.94 11.31
C ARG A 7 16.60 -15.02 12.17
N PRO A 8 16.70 -14.94 13.51
CA PRO A 8 15.87 -14.02 14.30
C PRO A 8 16.34 -12.56 14.22
N GLY A 9 17.62 -12.30 13.93
CA GLY A 9 18.20 -10.96 13.97
C GLY A 9 17.63 -10.03 12.90
N ILE A 10 17.63 -10.47 11.63
CA ILE A 10 17.14 -9.68 10.49
C ILE A 10 15.63 -9.41 10.60
N ILE A 11 14.84 -10.35 11.11
CA ILE A 11 13.40 -10.15 11.31
C ILE A 11 13.15 -9.14 12.43
N ARG A 12 13.93 -9.19 13.52
CA ARG A 12 13.88 -8.18 14.59
C ARG A 12 14.31 -6.81 14.06
N ALA A 13 15.37 -6.74 13.26
CA ALA A 13 15.80 -5.50 12.61
C ALA A 13 14.72 -4.94 11.68
N LEU A 14 14.06 -5.78 10.87
CA LEU A 14 12.93 -5.36 10.03
C LEU A 14 11.78 -4.84 10.88
N ARG A 15 11.39 -5.54 11.96
CA ARG A 15 10.34 -5.05 12.87
C ARG A 15 10.72 -3.71 13.52
N GLY A 16 11.97 -3.58 13.98
CA GLY A 16 12.48 -2.32 14.52
C GLY A 16 12.44 -1.19 13.50
N LEU A 17 12.82 -1.47 12.25
CA LEU A 17 12.76 -0.51 11.15
C LEU A 17 11.32 -0.10 10.82
N LEU A 18 10.37 -1.03 10.85
CA LEU A 18 8.94 -0.74 10.66
C LEU A 18 8.39 0.14 11.78
N VAL A 19 8.75 -0.15 13.03
CA VAL A 19 8.38 0.67 14.19
C VAL A 19 9.00 2.07 14.07
N ALA A 20 10.28 2.15 13.71
CA ALA A 20 10.96 3.42 13.49
C ALA A 20 10.31 4.23 12.36
N THR A 21 9.89 3.57 11.27
CA THR A 21 9.19 4.23 10.16
C THR A 21 7.83 4.76 10.59
N ALA A 22 7.08 3.98 11.39
CA ALA A 22 5.80 4.42 11.94
C ALA A 22 5.98 5.62 12.89
N ALA A 23 6.96 5.57 13.80
CA ALA A 23 7.28 6.64 14.73
C ALA A 23 7.76 7.91 14.01
N ALA A 24 8.63 7.76 13.01
CA ALA A 24 9.08 8.88 12.16
C ALA A 24 7.91 9.50 11.38
N THR A 25 6.97 8.69 10.88
CA THR A 25 5.76 9.18 10.23
C THR A 25 4.93 10.04 11.20
N VAL A 26 4.71 9.57 12.44
CA VAL A 26 4.00 10.35 13.47
C VAL A 26 4.74 11.65 13.78
N GLY A 27 6.07 11.59 13.95
CA GLY A 27 6.88 12.77 14.27
C GLY A 27 6.84 13.85 13.18
N VAL A 28 6.94 13.44 11.91
CA VAL A 28 6.81 14.33 10.76
C VAL A 28 5.43 14.99 10.71
N GLU A 29 4.37 14.23 11.03
CA GLU A 29 3.00 14.73 11.01
C GLU A 29 2.71 15.67 12.21
N LEU A 30 3.32 15.42 13.37
CA LEU A 30 3.30 16.35 14.50
C LEU A 30 4.01 17.67 14.17
N LEU A 31 5.18 17.60 13.53
CA LEU A 31 5.87 18.79 13.02
C LEU A 31 4.98 19.54 12.03
N ASN A 32 4.33 18.82 11.10
CA ASN A 32 3.41 19.43 10.14
C ASN A 32 2.22 20.13 10.82
N LEU A 33 1.63 19.53 11.86
CA LEU A 33 0.57 20.16 12.66
C LEU A 33 1.06 21.44 13.34
N TRP A 34 2.30 21.47 13.83
CA TRP A 34 2.88 22.64 14.48
C TRP A 34 3.20 23.79 13.50
N TYR A 35 3.63 23.46 12.28
CA TYR A 35 3.99 24.47 11.28
C TYR A 35 2.82 24.90 10.39
N ALA A 36 1.67 24.23 10.42
CA ALA A 36 0.53 24.57 9.58
C ALA A 36 -0.17 25.85 10.11
N PRO A 37 -0.13 26.98 9.38
CA PRO A 37 -0.77 28.21 9.84
C PRO A 37 -2.30 28.18 9.70
N GLU A 38 -2.85 27.22 8.95
CA GLU A 38 -4.29 27.14 8.65
C GLU A 38 -4.95 25.86 9.21
N HIS A 39 -5.83 26.04 10.18
CA HIS A 39 -6.58 24.97 10.87
C HIS A 39 -7.86 24.56 10.12
N GLY A 40 -7.83 24.47 8.79
CA GLY A 40 -9.00 24.19 7.95
C GLY A 40 -9.35 22.70 7.76
N PHE A 41 -10.50 22.43 7.12
CA PHE A 41 -10.96 21.06 6.79
C PHE A 41 -9.91 20.21 6.03
N GLY A 42 -9.15 20.83 5.13
CA GLY A 42 -8.08 20.16 4.41
C GLY A 42 -6.93 19.67 5.30
N LEU A 43 -6.67 20.33 6.44
CA LEU A 43 -5.71 19.84 7.44
C LEU A 43 -6.26 18.60 8.15
N ALA A 44 -7.54 18.64 8.57
CA ALA A 44 -8.19 17.51 9.23
C ALA A 44 -8.17 16.24 8.36
N VAL A 45 -8.49 16.36 7.07
CA VAL A 45 -8.43 15.23 6.12
C VAL A 45 -7.00 14.70 5.96
N ARG A 46 -6.00 15.58 5.89
CA ARG A 46 -4.58 15.19 5.78
C ARG A 46 -4.08 14.49 7.04
N THR A 47 -4.41 15.01 8.22
CA THR A 47 -4.06 14.40 9.51
C THR A 47 -4.76 13.06 9.69
N GLY A 48 -6.04 12.95 9.32
CA GLY A 48 -6.75 11.68 9.31
C GLY A 48 -6.09 10.65 8.38
N TRP A 49 -5.64 11.09 7.19
CA TRP A 49 -4.92 10.25 6.25
C TRP A 49 -3.54 9.83 6.76
N ALA A 50 -2.83 10.72 7.43
CA ALA A 50 -1.57 10.43 8.10
C ALA A 50 -1.73 9.35 9.18
N LEU A 51 -2.76 9.45 10.01
CA LEU A 51 -3.11 8.45 11.01
C LEU A 51 -3.49 7.11 10.37
N LEU A 52 -4.21 7.11 9.25
CA LEU A 52 -4.49 5.86 8.56
C LEU A 52 -3.19 5.19 8.04
N ARG A 53 -2.21 5.99 7.62
CA ARG A 53 -0.91 5.49 7.18
C ARG A 53 -0.13 4.84 8.32
N THR A 54 -0.16 5.42 9.52
CA THR A 54 0.48 4.82 10.72
C THR A 54 -0.22 3.51 11.09
N VAL A 55 -1.55 3.45 11.02
CA VAL A 55 -2.31 2.19 11.14
C VAL A 55 -1.88 1.18 10.07
N GLY A 56 -1.66 1.61 8.84
CA GLY A 56 -1.10 0.79 7.77
C GLY A 56 0.25 0.17 8.12
N TRP A 57 1.16 0.95 8.70
CA TRP A 57 2.45 0.46 9.21
C TRP A 57 2.28 -0.56 10.34
N LEU A 58 1.34 -0.35 11.27
CA LEU A 58 1.03 -1.32 12.33
C LEU A 58 0.49 -2.64 11.77
N ILE A 59 -0.40 -2.57 10.78
CA ILE A 59 -0.92 -3.73 10.04
C ILE A 59 0.25 -4.46 9.36
N LEU A 60 1.19 -3.73 8.76
CA LEU A 60 2.37 -4.32 8.13
C LEU A 60 3.27 -5.04 9.16
N ILE A 61 3.50 -4.45 10.34
CA ILE A 61 4.24 -5.11 11.44
C ILE A 61 3.57 -6.43 11.82
N TRP A 62 2.25 -6.42 11.95
CA TRP A 62 1.47 -7.61 12.26
C TRP A 62 1.56 -8.67 11.14
N HIS A 63 1.50 -8.27 9.87
CA HIS A 63 1.63 -9.15 8.72
C HIS A 63 3.02 -9.79 8.61
N VAL A 64 4.08 -9.02 8.85
CA VAL A 64 5.47 -9.52 8.93
C VAL A 64 5.62 -10.45 10.13
N GLY A 65 4.99 -10.10 11.26
CA GLY A 65 4.98 -10.93 12.46
C GLY A 65 4.37 -12.31 12.24
N ARG A 66 3.29 -12.37 11.43
CA ARG A 66 2.61 -13.61 11.04
C ARG A 66 3.19 -14.31 9.80
N GLY A 67 4.30 -13.82 9.23
CA GLY A 67 4.94 -14.44 8.07
C GLY A 67 4.08 -14.43 6.80
N ARG A 68 3.24 -13.40 6.59
CA ARG A 68 2.30 -13.37 5.46
C ARG A 68 2.93 -12.81 4.18
N ALA A 69 2.74 -13.51 3.05
CA ALA A 69 3.20 -13.06 1.74
C ALA A 69 2.66 -11.68 1.30
N ALA A 70 1.47 -11.30 1.79
CA ALA A 70 0.87 -9.98 1.56
C ALA A 70 1.66 -8.80 2.14
N ALA A 71 2.63 -9.03 3.02
CA ALA A 71 3.47 -7.97 3.60
C ALA A 71 4.28 -7.21 2.54
N ARG A 72 4.69 -7.87 1.45
CA ARG A 72 5.48 -7.25 0.37
C ARG A 72 4.75 -6.17 -0.41
N PRO A 73 3.58 -6.45 -1.02
CA PRO A 73 2.84 -5.43 -1.74
C PRO A 73 2.39 -4.31 -0.81
N LEU A 74 1.93 -4.66 0.41
CA LEU A 74 1.51 -3.68 1.40
C LEU A 74 2.65 -2.73 1.78
N GLY A 75 3.84 -3.28 2.06
CA GLY A 75 5.01 -2.48 2.41
C GLY A 75 5.51 -1.59 1.28
N LEU A 76 5.44 -2.06 0.03
CA LEU A 76 5.81 -1.23 -1.13
C LEU A 76 4.86 -0.04 -1.29
N ILE A 77 3.55 -0.27 -1.22
CA ILE A 77 2.56 0.79 -1.40
C ILE A 77 2.62 1.79 -0.24
N LEU A 78 2.73 1.30 0.99
CA LEU A 78 2.93 2.17 2.16
C LEU A 78 4.21 2.99 2.04
N ALA A 79 5.32 2.40 1.61
CA ALA A 79 6.57 3.15 1.41
C ALA A 79 6.42 4.25 0.35
N VAL A 80 5.89 3.93 -0.83
CA VAL A 80 5.70 4.91 -1.92
C VAL A 80 4.76 6.03 -1.47
N THR A 81 3.58 5.68 -0.95
CA THR A 81 2.61 6.68 -0.45
C THR A 81 3.18 7.54 0.67
N THR A 82 4.01 6.97 1.57
CA THR A 82 4.67 7.72 2.64
C THR A 82 5.67 8.75 2.09
N VAL A 83 6.53 8.34 1.15
CA VAL A 83 7.54 9.23 0.55
C VAL A 83 6.88 10.39 -0.19
N PHE A 84 5.86 10.12 -1.01
CA PHE A 84 5.16 11.19 -1.74
C PHE A 84 4.30 12.07 -0.85
N ALA A 85 3.70 11.52 0.21
CA ALA A 85 2.98 12.31 1.20
C ALA A 85 3.92 13.30 1.92
N VAL A 86 5.12 12.85 2.33
CA VAL A 86 6.09 13.70 3.04
C VAL A 86 6.86 14.62 2.09
N GLY A 87 7.02 14.26 0.81
CA GLY A 87 7.56 15.16 -0.22
C GLY A 87 6.79 16.48 -0.32
N ARG A 88 5.52 16.51 0.10
CA ARG A 88 4.72 17.74 0.23
C ARG A 88 5.29 18.75 1.22
N LEU A 89 5.98 18.31 2.27
CA LEU A 89 6.54 19.17 3.31
C LEU A 89 7.81 19.89 2.87
N VAL A 90 8.46 19.39 1.81
CA VAL A 90 9.74 19.90 1.31
C VAL A 90 9.56 20.87 0.15
N VAL A 91 8.42 20.89 -0.54
CA VAL A 91 8.18 21.82 -1.65
C VAL A 91 7.53 23.10 -1.09
N PRO A 92 8.28 24.21 -0.96
CA PRO A 92 7.73 25.46 -0.43
C PRO A 92 6.79 26.07 -1.47
N ARG A 93 5.69 26.68 -1.01
CA ARG A 93 4.88 27.55 -1.88
C ARG A 93 5.60 28.88 -2.16
N THR A 94 6.48 29.30 -1.25
CA THR A 94 7.38 30.46 -1.34
C THR A 94 8.56 30.27 -0.37
N GLY A 95 9.79 30.62 -0.78
CA GLY A 95 10.98 30.60 0.09
C GLY A 95 11.78 29.28 0.11
N VAL A 96 12.73 29.18 1.04
CA VAL A 96 13.62 28.01 1.22
C VAL A 96 12.92 26.99 2.12
N PRO A 97 12.94 25.68 1.81
CA PRO A 97 12.27 24.70 2.67
C PRO A 97 12.85 24.69 4.09
N PRO A 98 12.00 24.55 5.11
CA PRO A 98 12.49 24.47 6.48
C PRO A 98 13.40 23.24 6.63
N LEU A 99 14.64 23.47 7.09
CA LEU A 99 15.65 22.44 7.40
C LEU A 99 15.06 21.20 8.11
N PRO A 100 14.22 21.32 9.16
CA PRO A 100 13.62 20.15 9.81
C PRO A 100 12.71 19.32 8.88
N GLY A 101 12.02 19.96 7.93
CA GLY A 101 11.19 19.27 6.93
C GLY A 101 12.02 18.47 5.93
N VAL A 102 13.16 19.04 5.48
CA VAL A 102 14.11 18.35 4.59
C VAL A 102 14.74 17.14 5.29
N LEU A 103 15.19 17.31 6.53
CA LEU A 103 15.76 16.22 7.33
C LEU A 103 14.75 15.11 7.57
N GLY A 104 13.51 15.46 7.93
CA GLY A 104 12.42 14.49 8.09
C GLY A 104 12.13 13.70 6.81
N PHE A 105 12.11 14.38 5.65
CA PHE A 105 11.93 13.74 4.35
C PHE A 105 13.07 12.78 4.00
N VAL A 106 14.32 13.19 4.15
CA VAL A 106 15.49 12.34 3.84
C VAL A 106 15.50 11.11 4.74
N ALA A 107 15.30 11.31 6.05
CA ALA A 107 15.27 10.22 7.02
C ALA A 107 14.13 9.22 6.72
N LEU A 108 12.91 9.71 6.48
CA LEU A 108 11.77 8.84 6.22
C LEU A 108 11.89 8.12 4.86
N THR A 109 12.45 8.79 3.86
CA THR A 109 12.74 8.19 2.55
C THR A 109 13.77 7.07 2.70
N ALA A 110 14.85 7.30 3.43
CA ALA A 110 15.86 6.27 3.71
C ALA A 110 15.25 5.07 4.45
N LEU A 111 14.40 5.31 5.47
CA LEU A 111 13.69 4.24 6.17
C LEU A 111 12.77 3.45 5.24
N CYS A 112 11.98 4.12 4.40
CA CYS A 112 11.09 3.49 3.43
C CYS A 112 11.86 2.65 2.42
N VAL A 113 12.97 3.17 1.88
CA VAL A 113 13.85 2.45 0.96
C VAL A 113 14.45 1.22 1.65
N ALA A 114 14.95 1.37 2.88
CA ALA A 114 15.52 0.26 3.64
C ALA A 114 14.48 -0.85 3.90
N VAL A 115 13.23 -0.50 4.23
CA VAL A 115 12.12 -1.45 4.38
C VAL A 115 11.87 -2.20 3.07
N VAL A 116 11.75 -1.47 1.95
CA VAL A 116 11.49 -2.09 0.64
C VAL A 116 12.64 -3.01 0.21
N VAL A 117 13.88 -2.58 0.40
CA VAL A 117 15.08 -3.37 0.12
C VAL A 117 15.08 -4.65 0.96
N LEU A 118 14.85 -4.56 2.27
CA LEU A 118 14.76 -5.74 3.14
C LEU A 118 13.64 -6.70 2.74
N LEU A 119 12.45 -6.18 2.39
CA LEU A 119 11.30 -6.98 2.00
C LEU A 119 11.49 -7.74 0.67
N TYR A 120 12.18 -7.13 -0.30
CA TYR A 120 12.30 -7.68 -1.65
C TYR A 120 13.65 -8.34 -1.96
N ARG A 121 14.77 -7.78 -1.47
CA ARG A 121 16.13 -8.27 -1.78
C ARG A 121 16.61 -9.34 -0.81
N HIS A 122 16.18 -9.33 0.45
CA HIS A 122 16.77 -10.22 1.45
C HIS A 122 16.16 -11.65 1.40
N PRO A 123 16.94 -12.71 1.12
CA PRO A 123 16.42 -14.07 0.98
C PRO A 123 15.86 -14.64 2.29
N ALA A 124 16.43 -14.28 3.44
CA ALA A 124 15.90 -14.68 4.75
C ALA A 124 14.49 -14.14 5.03
N VAL A 125 14.21 -12.88 4.64
CA VAL A 125 12.87 -12.29 4.77
C VAL A 125 11.91 -12.97 3.79
N ARG A 126 12.38 -13.30 2.57
CA ARG A 126 11.60 -14.08 1.61
C ARG A 126 11.18 -15.44 2.14
N ALA A 127 12.11 -16.16 2.77
CA ALA A 127 11.82 -17.44 3.37
C ALA A 127 10.83 -17.31 4.53
N HIS A 128 10.98 -16.28 5.38
CA HIS A 128 10.08 -16.02 6.51
C HIS A 128 8.64 -15.66 6.10
N LEU A 129 8.47 -14.85 5.05
CA LEU A 129 7.15 -14.39 4.58
C LEU A 129 6.34 -15.46 3.82
N VAL A 130 6.90 -16.65 3.65
CA VAL A 130 6.22 -17.83 3.08
C VAL A 130 5.95 -18.89 4.15
N ARG A 131 6.47 -18.71 5.38
CA ARG A 131 6.27 -19.69 6.46
C ARG A 131 4.82 -19.74 6.89
N HIS A 132 4.32 -20.96 7.05
CA HIS A 132 3.02 -21.19 7.63
C HIS A 132 3.18 -21.29 9.17
N PRO A 133 2.27 -20.71 9.95
CA PRO A 133 2.39 -20.75 11.41
C PRO A 133 2.45 -22.20 11.89
N ASN A 134 3.39 -22.49 12.80
CA ASN A 134 3.52 -23.80 13.42
C ASN A 134 2.20 -24.15 14.11
N LYS A 135 1.68 -25.35 13.82
CA LYS A 135 0.54 -25.93 14.53
C LYS A 135 1.02 -27.17 15.23
N LEU A 136 0.42 -27.45 16.39
CA LEU A 136 0.49 -28.77 17.01
C LEU A 136 -0.07 -29.78 16.01
N ALA A 137 0.83 -30.53 15.39
CA ALA A 137 0.49 -31.66 14.54
C ALA A 137 0.52 -32.89 15.44
N VAL A 138 -0.65 -33.50 15.63
CA VAL A 138 -0.74 -34.78 16.33
C VAL A 138 -0.21 -35.84 15.36
N THR A 139 0.95 -36.40 15.68
CA THR A 139 1.56 -37.51 14.95
C THR A 139 1.42 -38.80 15.74
N ARG A 140 1.58 -39.97 15.09
CA ARG A 140 1.53 -41.28 15.77
C ARG A 140 2.59 -41.44 16.89
N ALA A 141 3.60 -40.58 16.93
CA ALA A 141 4.66 -40.55 17.94
C ALA A 141 4.46 -39.47 19.02
N GLY A 142 3.37 -38.68 18.97
CA GLY A 142 3.05 -37.65 19.96
C GLY A 142 2.71 -36.27 19.36
N PHE A 143 2.65 -35.28 20.24
CA PHE A 143 2.38 -33.88 19.90
C PHE A 143 3.66 -33.18 19.44
N GLU A 144 3.81 -32.94 18.13
CA GLU A 144 4.94 -32.19 17.59
C GLU A 144 4.48 -30.84 17.03
N TRP A 145 5.20 -29.77 17.38
CA TRP A 145 5.03 -28.46 16.75
C TRP A 145 5.65 -28.47 15.36
N ARG A 146 4.84 -28.78 14.33
CA ARG A 146 5.28 -28.76 12.93
C ARG A 146 4.71 -27.57 12.17
N GLU A 147 5.45 -27.14 11.16
CA GLU A 147 4.97 -26.15 10.20
C GLU A 147 3.70 -26.70 9.51
N ALA A 148 2.60 -25.95 9.60
CA ALA A 148 1.31 -26.44 9.14
C ALA A 148 1.33 -26.67 7.62
N VAL A 149 0.93 -27.86 7.17
CA VAL A 149 0.73 -28.18 5.75
C VAL A 149 -0.20 -27.13 5.12
N PRO A 150 0.15 -26.52 3.97
CA PRO A 150 -0.65 -25.47 3.36
C PRO A 150 -2.09 -25.95 3.11
N LYS A 151 -3.04 -25.42 3.91
CA LYS A 151 -4.48 -25.77 3.84
C LYS A 151 -5.18 -25.32 2.55
N ARG A 152 -4.50 -24.59 1.67
CA ARG A 152 -5.04 -24.14 0.38
C ARG A 152 -3.98 -24.36 -0.70
N PRO A 153 -4.36 -24.77 -1.92
CA PRO A 153 -3.46 -24.69 -3.06
C PRO A 153 -2.89 -23.28 -3.10
N PRO A 154 -1.64 -23.05 -3.53
CA PRO A 154 -1.05 -21.73 -3.57
C PRO A 154 -1.88 -20.85 -4.51
N VAL A 155 -2.91 -20.19 -3.97
CA VAL A 155 -3.58 -19.10 -4.64
C VAL A 155 -2.46 -18.12 -4.90
N ALA A 156 -2.11 -17.97 -6.18
CA ALA A 156 -0.87 -17.35 -6.62
C ALA A 156 -0.60 -16.13 -5.74
N ALA A 157 0.52 -16.07 -5.03
CA ALA A 157 0.85 -14.95 -4.14
C ALA A 157 0.70 -13.58 -4.86
N TRP A 158 0.82 -13.61 -6.20
CA TRP A 158 0.52 -12.53 -7.11
C TRP A 158 -0.96 -12.11 -7.19
N ALA A 159 -1.94 -13.02 -7.10
CA ALA A 159 -3.35 -12.66 -7.01
C ALA A 159 -3.68 -11.92 -5.70
N LEU A 160 -3.04 -12.30 -4.58
CA LEU A 160 -3.12 -11.55 -3.33
C LEU A 160 -2.45 -10.18 -3.44
N THR A 161 -1.34 -10.10 -4.18
CA THR A 161 -0.63 -8.84 -4.48
C THR A 161 -1.51 -7.91 -5.32
N ALA A 162 -2.12 -8.42 -6.39
CA ALA A 162 -3.07 -7.69 -7.23
C ALA A 162 -4.24 -7.17 -6.40
N ARG A 163 -4.76 -8.00 -5.48
CA ARG A 163 -5.82 -7.61 -4.57
C ARG A 163 -5.40 -6.45 -3.68
N VAL A 164 -4.31 -6.59 -2.93
CA VAL A 164 -3.83 -5.54 -2.01
C VAL A 164 -3.56 -4.24 -2.77
N ALA A 165 -2.94 -4.31 -3.95
CA ALA A 165 -2.64 -3.14 -4.77
C ALA A 165 -3.89 -2.48 -5.37
N ALA A 166 -4.88 -3.25 -5.81
CA ALA A 166 -6.13 -2.68 -6.31
C ALA A 166 -6.95 -2.04 -5.18
N PHE A 167 -6.92 -2.59 -3.96
CA PHE A 167 -7.60 -2.00 -2.82
C PHE A 167 -7.08 -0.61 -2.44
N THR A 168 -5.86 -0.24 -2.87
CA THR A 168 -5.34 1.11 -2.62
C THR A 168 -5.87 2.17 -3.58
N TYR A 169 -6.56 1.81 -4.66
CA TYR A 169 -7.20 2.81 -5.54
C TYR A 169 -8.26 3.62 -4.81
N SER A 170 -9.11 2.96 -4.01
CA SER A 170 -10.19 3.62 -3.28
C SER A 170 -9.69 4.77 -2.39
N PRO A 171 -8.74 4.55 -1.46
CA PRO A 171 -8.20 5.66 -0.69
C PRO A 171 -7.46 6.69 -1.54
N LEU A 172 -6.73 6.28 -2.58
CA LEU A 172 -5.97 7.20 -3.44
C LEU A 172 -6.86 8.12 -4.28
N MET A 173 -8.11 7.73 -4.57
CA MET A 173 -9.07 8.60 -5.25
C MET A 173 -9.91 9.42 -4.26
N LEU A 174 -10.35 8.81 -3.15
CA LEU A 174 -11.25 9.46 -2.21
C LEU A 174 -10.57 10.57 -1.41
N VAL A 175 -9.30 10.41 -1.05
CA VAL A 175 -8.59 11.42 -0.25
C VAL A 175 -8.37 12.71 -1.03
N PRO A 176 -7.84 12.70 -2.27
CA PRO A 176 -7.75 13.91 -3.10
C PRO A 176 -9.12 14.53 -3.37
N ALA A 177 -10.15 13.71 -3.61
CA ALA A 177 -11.53 14.20 -3.77
C ALA A 177 -12.01 14.95 -2.51
N LEU A 178 -11.81 14.40 -1.31
CA LEU A 178 -12.15 15.06 -0.04
C LEU A 178 -11.31 16.33 0.19
N ILE A 179 -10.03 16.33 -0.17
CA ILE A 179 -9.19 17.53 -0.11
C ILE A 179 -9.72 18.60 -1.07
N SER A 180 -10.16 18.23 -2.27
CA SER A 180 -10.71 19.18 -3.25
C SER A 180 -12.03 19.83 -2.80
N VAL A 181 -12.72 19.28 -1.79
CA VAL A 181 -13.89 19.93 -1.16
C VAL A 181 -13.51 21.28 -0.56
N SER A 182 -12.30 21.45 -0.02
CA SER A 182 -11.88 22.76 0.52
C SER A 182 -11.72 23.83 -0.57
N GLU A 183 -11.53 23.45 -1.83
CA GLU A 183 -11.47 24.37 -2.97
C GLU A 183 -12.86 24.82 -3.44
N LEU A 184 -13.94 24.14 -3.03
CA LEU A 184 -15.31 24.52 -3.41
C LEU A 184 -15.73 25.88 -2.85
N GLY A 185 -15.12 26.31 -1.73
CA GLY A 185 -15.37 27.63 -1.15
C GLY A 185 -14.92 28.78 -2.07
N SER A 186 -13.89 28.58 -2.88
CA SER A 186 -13.38 29.57 -3.83
C SER A 186 -13.87 29.34 -5.26
N ARG A 187 -14.26 28.10 -5.61
CA ARG A 187 -14.69 27.71 -6.97
C ARG A 187 -15.88 26.74 -6.95
N PRO A 188 -17.11 27.22 -6.67
CA PRO A 188 -18.29 26.37 -6.53
C PRO A 188 -18.69 25.64 -7.83
N GLN A 189 -18.26 26.14 -9.00
CA GLN A 189 -18.52 25.52 -10.30
C GLN A 189 -17.97 24.09 -10.44
N TRP A 190 -17.02 23.69 -9.59
CA TRP A 190 -16.43 22.35 -9.60
C TRP A 190 -17.17 21.33 -8.73
N LEU A 191 -18.30 21.70 -8.10
CA LEU A 191 -19.08 20.82 -7.23
C LEU A 191 -19.42 19.48 -7.89
N PHE A 192 -19.90 19.51 -9.14
CA PHE A 192 -20.23 18.30 -9.87
C PHE A 192 -19.00 17.46 -10.21
N ALA A 193 -17.85 18.08 -10.48
CA ALA A 193 -16.60 17.37 -10.73
C ALA A 193 -16.10 16.65 -9.47
N VAL A 194 -16.15 17.30 -8.31
CA VAL A 194 -15.80 16.68 -7.01
C VAL A 194 -16.77 15.56 -6.66
N GLY A 195 -18.08 15.77 -6.85
CA GLY A 195 -19.10 14.74 -6.65
C GLY A 195 -18.90 13.53 -7.56
N PHE A 196 -18.63 13.77 -8.85
CA PHE A 196 -18.28 12.72 -9.81
C PHE A 196 -17.02 11.96 -9.38
N TRP A 197 -15.97 12.66 -8.94
CA TRP A 197 -14.74 12.03 -8.46
C TRP A 197 -15.00 11.10 -7.28
N PHE A 198 -15.79 11.56 -6.31
CA PHE A 198 -16.15 10.79 -5.13
C PHE A 198 -16.94 9.52 -5.51
N VAL A 199 -17.97 9.66 -6.34
CA VAL A 199 -18.76 8.53 -6.84
C VAL A 199 -17.90 7.56 -7.63
N ALA A 200 -16.99 8.05 -8.47
CA ALA A 200 -16.05 7.21 -9.22
C ALA A 200 -15.12 6.43 -8.30
N GLY A 201 -14.61 7.05 -7.22
CA GLY A 201 -13.80 6.37 -6.20
C GLY A 201 -14.56 5.26 -5.48
N VAL A 202 -15.81 5.52 -5.11
CA VAL A 202 -16.70 4.51 -4.50
C VAL A 202 -16.99 3.37 -5.49
N ALA A 203 -17.35 3.69 -6.73
CA ALA A 203 -17.61 2.71 -7.78
C ALA A 203 -16.38 1.83 -8.06
N ALA A 204 -15.18 2.43 -8.11
CA ALA A 204 -13.92 1.71 -8.26
C ALA A 204 -13.70 0.75 -7.08
N SER A 205 -14.02 1.15 -5.84
CA SER A 205 -13.93 0.28 -4.65
C SER A 205 -14.78 -0.99 -4.80
N TYR A 206 -16.05 -0.84 -5.22
CA TYR A 206 -16.93 -1.98 -5.47
C TYR A 206 -16.45 -2.85 -6.65
N ALA A 207 -16.00 -2.23 -7.74
CA ALA A 207 -15.48 -2.93 -8.90
C ALA A 207 -14.22 -3.73 -8.57
N VAL A 208 -13.31 -3.19 -7.74
CA VAL A 208 -12.13 -3.89 -7.21
C VAL A 208 -12.54 -5.05 -6.31
N LEU A 209 -13.50 -4.86 -5.39
CA LEU A 209 -13.99 -5.92 -4.51
C LEU A 209 -14.53 -7.10 -5.34
N LEU A 210 -15.37 -6.81 -6.33
CA LEU A 210 -15.93 -7.79 -7.25
C LEU A 210 -14.83 -8.50 -8.05
N SER A 211 -13.95 -7.72 -8.70
CA SER A 211 -12.86 -8.25 -9.53
C SER A 211 -11.93 -9.16 -8.74
N THR A 212 -11.53 -8.73 -7.54
CA THR A 212 -10.60 -9.49 -6.71
C THR A 212 -11.24 -10.75 -6.11
N PHE A 213 -12.54 -10.71 -5.78
CA PHE A 213 -13.28 -11.89 -5.36
C PHE A 213 -13.29 -12.97 -6.45
N PHE A 214 -13.61 -12.61 -7.69
CA PHE A 214 -13.63 -13.55 -8.81
C PHE A 214 -12.23 -13.94 -9.31
N LEU A 215 -11.23 -13.06 -9.15
CA LEU A 215 -9.83 -13.37 -9.42
C LEU A 215 -9.33 -14.51 -8.52
N LEU A 216 -9.66 -14.46 -7.22
CA LEU A 216 -9.30 -15.53 -6.27
C LEU A 216 -10.03 -16.84 -6.53
N ARG A 217 -11.15 -16.81 -7.27
CA ARG A 217 -11.89 -18.00 -7.75
C ARG A 217 -11.41 -18.50 -9.13
N GLY A 218 -10.36 -17.90 -9.69
CA GLY A 218 -9.77 -18.35 -10.97
C GLY A 218 -10.61 -18.04 -12.21
N LYS A 219 -11.56 -17.10 -12.15
CA LYS A 219 -12.36 -16.73 -13.33
C LYS A 219 -11.52 -15.92 -14.33
N ARG A 220 -11.56 -16.32 -15.61
CA ARG A 220 -10.74 -15.75 -16.70
C ARG A 220 -11.09 -14.29 -17.06
N TRP A 221 -12.32 -13.85 -16.77
CA TRP A 221 -12.74 -12.47 -17.03
C TRP A 221 -12.27 -11.48 -15.95
N ALA A 222 -12.02 -11.95 -14.72
CA ALA A 222 -11.68 -11.09 -13.59
C ALA A 222 -10.37 -10.31 -13.77
N PRO A 223 -9.27 -10.90 -14.32
CA PRO A 223 -8.10 -10.12 -14.71
C PRO A 223 -8.40 -9.00 -15.70
N LYS A 224 -9.24 -9.26 -16.70
CA LYS A 224 -9.62 -8.26 -17.72
C LYS A 224 -10.41 -7.13 -17.09
N LEU A 225 -11.39 -7.43 -16.23
CA LEU A 225 -12.13 -6.41 -15.51
C LEU A 225 -11.20 -5.57 -14.63
N LEU A 226 -10.25 -6.18 -13.92
CA LEU A 226 -9.32 -5.44 -13.07
C LEU A 226 -8.38 -4.52 -13.87
N VAL A 227 -8.00 -4.90 -15.10
CA VAL A 227 -7.29 -4.02 -16.03
C VAL A 227 -8.17 -2.82 -16.43
N TRP A 228 -9.42 -3.06 -16.82
CA TRP A 228 -10.35 -1.99 -17.17
C TRP A 228 -10.60 -1.02 -16.01
N VAL A 229 -10.79 -1.54 -14.79
CA VAL A 229 -10.90 -0.72 -13.58
C VAL A 229 -9.64 0.11 -13.38
N THR A 230 -8.45 -0.49 -13.53
CA THR A 230 -7.17 0.23 -13.40
C THR A 230 -7.06 1.36 -14.43
N LEU A 231 -7.42 1.11 -15.69
CA LEU A 231 -7.40 2.14 -16.73
C LEU A 231 -8.41 3.25 -16.45
N GLY A 232 -9.63 2.90 -16.04
CA GLY A 232 -10.67 3.86 -15.67
C GLY A 232 -10.27 4.74 -14.50
N VAL A 233 -9.67 4.14 -13.45
CA VAL A 233 -9.14 4.87 -12.30
C VAL A 233 -8.08 5.88 -12.74
N LEU A 234 -7.11 5.49 -13.56
CA LEU A 234 -6.08 6.41 -14.06
C LEU A 234 -6.66 7.52 -14.96
N ALA A 235 -7.62 7.17 -15.81
CA ALA A 235 -8.26 8.11 -16.74
C ALA A 235 -9.17 9.13 -16.04
N VAL A 236 -9.72 8.80 -14.87
CA VAL A 236 -10.53 9.73 -14.07
C VAL A 236 -9.66 10.53 -13.12
N ASP A 237 -8.78 9.86 -12.38
CA ASP A 237 -8.06 10.47 -11.26
C ASP A 237 -6.97 11.46 -11.72
N LEU A 238 -6.17 11.10 -12.74
CA LEU A 238 -5.06 11.97 -13.19
C LEU A 238 -5.56 13.31 -13.76
N PRO A 239 -6.61 13.35 -14.62
CA PRO A 239 -7.16 14.61 -15.10
C PRO A 239 -7.79 15.44 -13.97
N LEU A 240 -8.54 14.81 -13.06
CA LEU A 240 -9.17 15.54 -11.95
C LEU A 240 -8.14 16.09 -10.96
N CYS A 241 -7.08 15.33 -10.65
CA CYS A 241 -5.93 15.84 -9.91
C CYS A 241 -5.31 17.06 -10.60
N ARG A 242 -5.11 17.00 -11.92
CA ARG A 242 -4.55 18.13 -12.69
C ARG A 242 -5.45 19.37 -12.62
N LEU A 243 -6.76 19.18 -12.80
CA LEU A 243 -7.73 20.27 -12.88
C LEU A 243 -8.00 20.94 -11.52
N LEU A 244 -8.12 20.13 -10.46
CA LEU A 244 -8.54 20.61 -9.14
C LEU A 244 -7.37 20.91 -8.20
N LEU A 245 -6.29 20.14 -8.29
CA LEU A 245 -5.14 20.23 -7.38
C LEU A 245 -3.86 20.70 -8.08
N GLY A 246 -3.92 20.95 -9.39
CA GLY A 246 -2.78 21.37 -10.20
C GLY A 246 -1.73 20.27 -10.38
N TRP A 247 -0.56 20.65 -10.88
CA TRP A 247 0.56 19.73 -11.12
C TRP A 247 1.11 19.11 -9.83
N ASP A 248 1.07 19.85 -8.73
CA ASP A 248 1.44 19.35 -7.41
C ASP A 248 0.59 18.15 -6.98
N GLY A 249 -0.72 18.21 -7.18
CA GLY A 249 -1.63 17.10 -6.88
C GLY A 249 -1.36 15.88 -7.77
N VAL A 250 -1.13 16.10 -9.06
CA VAL A 250 -0.80 15.01 -10.00
C VAL A 250 0.47 14.27 -9.60
N ILE A 251 1.51 14.98 -9.18
CA ILE A 251 2.76 14.34 -8.76
C ILE A 251 2.54 13.59 -7.42
N ARG A 252 1.86 14.23 -6.46
CA ARG A 252 1.73 13.69 -5.09
C ARG A 252 0.76 12.52 -5.00
N ASP A 253 -0.37 12.60 -5.70
CA ASP A 253 -1.44 11.60 -5.64
C ASP A 253 -1.38 10.65 -6.85
N GLY A 254 -1.02 11.17 -8.02
CA GLY A 254 -0.91 10.37 -9.25
C GLY A 254 0.29 9.42 -9.27
N VAL A 255 1.44 9.75 -8.67
CA VAL A 255 2.58 8.82 -8.65
C VAL A 255 2.32 7.58 -7.80
N PRO A 256 1.81 7.69 -6.55
CA PRO A 256 1.37 6.51 -5.80
C PRO A 256 0.30 5.69 -6.52
N LEU A 257 -0.63 6.36 -7.22
CA LEU A 257 -1.65 5.69 -8.02
C LEU A 257 -1.04 4.89 -9.18
N LEU A 258 -0.10 5.48 -9.91
CA LEU A 258 0.64 4.82 -10.98
C LEU A 258 1.45 3.63 -10.45
N ALA A 259 2.10 3.76 -9.28
CA ALA A 259 2.83 2.67 -8.66
C ALA A 259 1.90 1.50 -8.31
N ALA A 260 0.72 1.78 -7.74
CA ALA A 260 -0.31 0.78 -7.48
C ALA A 260 -0.80 0.11 -8.78
N ALA A 261 -1.07 0.91 -9.83
CA ALA A 261 -1.50 0.43 -11.13
C ALA A 261 -0.48 -0.50 -11.79
N LEU A 262 0.79 -0.10 -11.82
CA LEU A 262 1.88 -0.92 -12.34
C LEU A 262 2.01 -2.23 -11.56
N LEU A 263 1.85 -2.19 -10.23
CA LEU A 263 1.89 -3.39 -9.39
C LEU A 263 0.71 -4.34 -9.67
N VAL A 264 -0.50 -3.81 -9.88
CA VAL A 264 -1.67 -4.60 -10.30
C VAL A 264 -1.42 -5.25 -11.66
N LEU A 265 -1.00 -4.48 -12.67
CA LEU A 265 -0.75 -5.00 -14.01
C LEU A 265 0.38 -6.04 -14.02
N TYR A 266 1.46 -5.78 -13.30
CA TYR A 266 2.59 -6.70 -13.17
C TYR A 266 2.19 -8.01 -12.48
N SER A 267 1.42 -7.92 -11.39
CA SER A 267 0.94 -9.09 -10.67
C SER A 267 -0.05 -9.92 -11.48
N LEU A 268 -0.96 -9.30 -12.24
CA LEU A 268 -1.84 -10.00 -13.18
C LEU A 268 -1.06 -10.70 -14.30
N ARG A 269 -0.03 -10.05 -14.87
CA ARG A 269 0.88 -10.68 -15.85
C ARG A 269 1.58 -11.90 -15.26
N ARG A 270 1.99 -11.85 -13.99
CA ARG A 270 2.59 -13.00 -13.29
C ARG A 270 1.59 -14.12 -13.02
N VAL A 271 0.35 -13.80 -12.65
CA VAL A 271 -0.73 -14.80 -12.50
C VAL A 271 -0.98 -15.52 -13.82
N ALA A 272 -1.09 -14.80 -14.94
CA ALA A 272 -1.31 -15.39 -16.27
C ALA A 272 -0.18 -16.31 -16.75
N ARG A 273 1.07 -16.04 -16.32
CA ARG A 273 2.25 -16.85 -16.68
C ARG A 273 2.49 -18.04 -15.75
N THR A 274 1.71 -18.18 -14.68
CA THR A 274 1.82 -19.36 -13.81
C THR A 274 0.96 -20.45 -14.43
N PRO A 275 1.53 -21.59 -14.87
CA PRO A 275 0.74 -22.69 -15.40
C PRO A 275 -0.31 -23.10 -14.37
N ALA A 276 -1.52 -23.40 -14.84
CA ALA A 276 -2.51 -24.07 -13.99
C ALA A 276 -1.86 -25.34 -13.43
N PRO A 277 -2.02 -25.66 -12.14
CA PRO A 277 -1.59 -26.96 -11.66
C PRO A 277 -2.26 -28.00 -12.56
N VAL A 278 -1.45 -28.80 -13.24
CA VAL A 278 -1.90 -29.99 -13.96
C VAL A 278 -2.79 -30.72 -12.96
N ALA A 279 -4.08 -30.83 -13.28
CA ALA A 279 -4.97 -31.69 -12.53
C ALA A 279 -4.25 -33.03 -12.48
N ALA A 280 -3.80 -33.44 -11.29
CA ALA A 280 -3.26 -34.77 -11.10
C ALA A 280 -4.33 -35.70 -11.66
N ALA A 281 -4.00 -36.38 -12.75
CA ALA A 281 -4.86 -37.38 -13.36
C ALA A 281 -5.22 -38.36 -12.24
N ALA A 282 -6.52 -38.40 -11.92
CA ALA A 282 -7.17 -39.42 -11.15
C ALA A 282 -8.33 -39.91 -12.02
#